data_AF-A0A453I9E4-F1
#
_entry.id   AF-A0A453I9E4-F1
#
_cell.length_a   1.000
_cell.length_b   1.000
_cell.length_c   1.000
_cell.angle_alpha   90.00
_cell.angle_beta   90.00
_cell.angle_gamma   90.00
#
_symmetry.space_group_name_H-M   'P 1'
#
loop_
_entity.id
_entity.type
_entity.pdbx_description
1 polymer ?
#
loop_
_entity_poly.entity_id
_entity_poly.type
_entity_poly.pdbx_seq_one_letter_code
_entity_poly.pdbx_strand_id
1 'polypeptide(L)'
;MEPNADKLRGLCITSLDDEDDDETELPNQPLPASTVTVAAAASGYDDGDEDEEAEVMLGFLEKPKHPGLLLRHLFPSKAGGIPAWLDPVNLPTGNSSCCGFCGEPLHFVLQIYAPIESNAAAFHRTLFMFMCPSMACLHRDQHKQWTRNQGNPRRSVRVFRCQLPRTNVFYSSEPPSRNNSDKPLCAGAALCHWCGTWKGDKICGGCKKSRYCSEKHQGTALALWS
;
A
#
# COMPACT_ATOMS: atom_id res chain seq x y z
N MET A 1 -32.59 -21.46 -22.24
CA MET A 1 -32.39 -20.04 -21.88
C MET A 1 -31.08 -19.97 -21.13
N GLU A 2 -29.99 -19.79 -21.87
CA GLU A 2 -28.64 -19.70 -21.33
C GLU A 2 -28.27 -18.23 -21.07
N PRO A 3 -27.50 -17.92 -20.01
CA PRO A 3 -27.16 -16.55 -19.66
C PRO A 3 -26.00 -16.02 -20.51
N ASN A 4 -26.23 -14.83 -21.08
CA ASN A 4 -25.37 -14.08 -21.97
C ASN A 4 -24.05 -13.62 -21.27
N ALA A 5 -22.91 -14.01 -21.84
CA ALA A 5 -21.56 -13.80 -21.33
C ALA A 5 -20.87 -12.49 -21.79
N ASP A 6 -21.61 -11.51 -22.32
CA ASP A 6 -21.02 -10.29 -22.90
C ASP A 6 -20.91 -9.09 -21.95
N LYS A 7 -20.35 -9.26 -20.74
CA LYS A 7 -20.12 -8.10 -19.85
C LYS A 7 -18.80 -8.05 -19.08
N LEU A 8 -17.72 -8.61 -19.66
CA LEU A 8 -16.37 -8.51 -19.10
C LEU A 8 -15.29 -8.00 -20.07
N ARG A 9 -15.66 -7.46 -21.24
CA ARG A 9 -14.70 -6.78 -22.12
C ARG A 9 -14.51 -5.33 -21.66
N GLY A 10 -13.63 -5.11 -20.68
CA GLY A 10 -13.36 -3.74 -20.22
C GLY A 10 -12.09 -3.54 -19.39
N LEU A 11 -11.25 -4.55 -19.21
CA LEU A 11 -9.96 -4.40 -18.54
C LEU A 11 -8.92 -5.20 -19.32
N CYS A 12 -8.36 -4.56 -20.34
CA CYS A 12 -7.14 -5.04 -21.00
C CYS A 12 -5.98 -4.27 -20.38
N ILE A 13 -5.14 -4.97 -19.62
CA ILE A 13 -3.82 -4.48 -19.22
C ILE A 13 -2.92 -4.84 -20.41
N THR A 14 -2.48 -3.84 -21.17
CA THR A 14 -1.52 -4.07 -22.26
C THR A 14 -0.16 -4.34 -21.64
N SER A 15 0.37 -5.55 -21.85
CA SER A 15 1.80 -5.84 -21.75
C SER A 15 2.52 -5.05 -22.84
N LEU A 16 3.60 -4.39 -22.45
CA LEU A 16 4.59 -3.82 -23.38
C LEU A 16 5.54 -4.96 -23.71
N ASP A 17 5.42 -5.51 -24.91
CA ASP A 17 6.42 -6.40 -25.49
C ASP A 17 7.09 -5.62 -26.63
N ASP A 18 8.42 -5.54 -26.56
CA ASP A 18 9.34 -4.92 -27.51
C ASP A 18 9.60 -5.87 -28.70
N GLU A 19 9.41 -5.40 -29.94
CA GLU A 19 9.94 -5.90 -31.24
C GLU A 19 9.79 -4.72 -32.24
N ASP A 20 10.67 -4.38 -33.20
CA ASP A 20 11.93 -4.91 -33.71
C ASP A 20 12.57 -3.87 -34.69
N ASP A 21 13.87 -4.06 -34.92
CA ASP A 21 14.74 -3.73 -36.08
C ASP A 21 14.28 -2.86 -37.27
N ASP A 22 15.18 -1.96 -37.71
CA ASP A 22 15.32 -1.61 -39.14
C ASP A 22 16.82 -1.56 -39.54
N GLU A 23 17.19 -2.55 -40.35
CA GLU A 23 18.47 -2.74 -41.04
C GLU A 23 18.53 -1.87 -42.32
N THR A 24 19.63 -1.14 -42.55
CA THR A 24 19.99 -0.69 -43.91
C THR A 24 21.50 -0.69 -44.14
N GLU A 25 21.91 -1.46 -45.17
CA GLU A 25 23.29 -1.74 -45.56
C GLU A 25 23.72 -1.01 -46.87
N LEU A 26 25.04 -0.71 -46.97
CA LEU A 26 25.95 -0.56 -48.16
C LEU A 26 26.05 0.79 -48.95
N PRO A 27 27.14 1.09 -49.72
CA PRO A 27 28.47 0.45 -49.91
C PRO A 27 29.74 1.39 -49.97
N ASN A 28 30.91 0.73 -50.12
CA ASN A 28 32.35 1.11 -50.12
C ASN A 28 32.98 2.15 -51.11
N GLN A 29 34.18 2.67 -50.72
CA GLN A 29 35.49 2.88 -51.44
C GLN A 29 36.10 4.33 -51.45
N PRO A 30 37.44 4.58 -51.70
CA PRO A 30 38.65 4.23 -50.91
C PRO A 30 39.78 5.34 -50.78
N LEU A 31 40.56 5.36 -49.66
CA LEU A 31 42.02 5.63 -49.38
C LEU A 31 42.82 6.85 -50.01
N PRO A 32 44.06 7.28 -49.57
CA PRO A 32 45.08 6.60 -48.73
C PRO A 32 45.97 7.43 -47.71
N ALA A 33 46.78 6.66 -46.94
CA ALA A 33 48.12 6.90 -46.31
C ALA A 33 48.25 7.89 -45.13
N SER A 34 48.77 7.53 -43.94
CA SER A 34 50.06 6.87 -43.69
C SER A 34 50.15 6.12 -42.34
N THR A 35 50.92 5.05 -42.40
CA THR A 35 51.57 4.13 -41.44
C THR A 35 51.88 4.64 -40.01
N VAL A 36 51.68 3.78 -38.98
CA VAL A 36 52.72 3.10 -38.14
C VAL A 36 52.10 2.36 -36.91
N THR A 37 52.19 1.02 -36.96
CA THR A 37 52.41 -0.05 -35.94
C THR A 37 51.71 -0.15 -34.55
N VAL A 38 50.97 -1.28 -34.40
CA VAL A 38 51.07 -2.42 -33.44
C VAL A 38 50.55 -2.33 -31.98
N ALA A 39 49.69 -3.33 -31.70
CA ALA A 39 49.31 -4.01 -30.45
C ALA A 39 48.09 -3.50 -29.64
N ALA A 40 46.99 -4.26 -29.81
CA ALA A 40 45.77 -4.24 -29.02
C ALA A 40 45.91 -5.06 -27.72
N ALA A 41 45.18 -4.66 -26.67
CA ALA A 41 44.14 -5.49 -26.07
C ALA A 41 43.40 -4.73 -24.94
N ALA A 42 42.13 -4.43 -25.25
CA ALA A 42 40.96 -4.36 -24.36
C ALA A 42 41.09 -3.59 -23.04
N SER A 43 40.66 -2.33 -23.07
CA SER A 43 39.98 -1.70 -21.93
C SER A 43 38.69 -2.48 -21.65
N GLY A 44 38.67 -3.29 -20.60
CA GLY A 44 37.44 -3.83 -20.04
C GLY A 44 36.65 -2.69 -19.41
N TYR A 45 35.79 -2.05 -20.21
CA TYR A 45 34.63 -1.36 -19.69
C TYR A 45 33.63 -2.46 -19.36
N ASP A 46 33.66 -2.91 -18.11
CA ASP A 46 32.58 -3.70 -17.52
C ASP A 46 31.47 -2.69 -17.18
N ASP A 47 30.75 -2.27 -18.22
CA ASP A 47 29.47 -1.56 -18.09
C ASP A 47 28.40 -2.64 -17.91
N GLY A 48 28.49 -3.31 -16.76
CA GLY A 48 27.45 -4.21 -16.28
C GLY A 48 26.34 -3.36 -15.70
N ASP A 49 25.50 -2.79 -16.56
CA ASP A 49 24.12 -2.46 -16.19
C ASP A 49 23.42 -3.80 -15.90
N GLU A 50 23.71 -4.37 -14.71
CA GLU A 50 22.85 -5.37 -14.10
C GLU A 50 21.55 -4.64 -13.78
N ASP A 51 20.62 -4.65 -14.74
CA ASP A 51 19.22 -4.33 -14.52
C ASP A 51 18.73 -5.23 -13.38
N GLU A 52 18.84 -4.73 -12.15
CA GLU A 52 18.44 -5.43 -10.92
C GLU A 52 16.93 -5.66 -11.03
N GLU A 53 16.55 -6.83 -11.56
CA GLU A 53 15.15 -7.19 -11.82
C GLU A 53 14.33 -6.96 -10.55
N ALA A 54 13.29 -6.11 -10.65
CA ALA A 54 12.49 -5.76 -9.48
C ALA A 54 11.84 -7.02 -8.89
N GLU A 55 12.26 -7.41 -7.68
CA GLU A 55 11.71 -8.59 -6.99
C GLU A 55 10.19 -8.44 -6.77
N VAL A 56 9.41 -9.38 -7.29
CA VAL A 56 7.95 -9.40 -7.16
C VAL A 56 7.51 -10.39 -6.08
N MET A 57 6.88 -9.88 -5.03
CA MET A 57 6.23 -10.71 -4.02
C MET A 57 4.79 -11.06 -4.44
N LEU A 58 4.53 -12.35 -4.61
CA LEU A 58 3.18 -12.88 -4.88
C LEU A 58 2.60 -13.54 -3.63
N GLY A 59 1.28 -13.50 -3.48
CA GLY A 59 0.59 -14.13 -2.35
C GLY A 59 -0.89 -14.36 -2.61
N PHE A 60 -1.45 -15.32 -1.88
CA PHE A 60 -2.88 -15.67 -1.93
C PHE A 60 -3.55 -15.34 -0.60
N LEU A 61 -4.86 -15.05 -0.65
CA LEU A 61 -5.65 -14.84 0.56
C LEU A 61 -5.98 -16.18 1.21
N GLU A 62 -5.43 -16.41 2.40
CA GLU A 62 -5.76 -17.56 3.25
C GLU A 62 -6.37 -17.08 4.56
N LYS A 63 -7.29 -17.87 5.13
CA LYS A 63 -7.82 -17.60 6.47
C LYS A 63 -6.71 -17.89 7.50
N PRO A 64 -6.47 -16.99 8.47
CA PRO A 64 -5.45 -17.23 9.48
C PRO A 64 -5.84 -18.43 10.34
N LYS A 65 -4.87 -19.28 10.69
CA LYS A 65 -5.06 -20.42 11.60
C LYS A 65 -5.63 -19.98 12.96
N HIS A 66 -5.20 -18.81 13.44
CA HIS A 66 -5.78 -18.16 14.62
C HIS A 66 -5.63 -16.63 14.53
N PRO A 67 -6.51 -15.85 15.19
CA PRO A 67 -6.47 -14.38 15.13
C PRO A 67 -5.17 -13.75 15.61
N GLY A 68 -4.43 -14.43 16.50
CA GLY A 68 -3.15 -13.97 17.02
C GLY A 68 -2.07 -13.73 15.95
N LEU A 69 -2.16 -14.37 14.78
CA LEU A 69 -1.23 -14.14 13.66
C LEU A 69 -1.40 -12.77 13.01
N LEU A 70 -2.53 -12.08 13.26
CA LEU A 70 -2.84 -10.79 12.66
C LEU A 70 -2.48 -9.61 13.59
N LEU A 71 -1.69 -9.86 14.63
CA LEU A 71 -1.24 -8.83 15.57
C LEU A 71 -0.12 -7.98 14.95
N ARG A 72 -0.09 -6.69 15.29
CA ARG A 72 0.82 -5.70 14.67
C ARG A 72 2.31 -6.00 14.82
N HIS A 73 2.72 -6.67 15.90
CA HIS A 73 4.13 -7.02 16.13
C HIS A 73 4.59 -8.24 15.31
N LEU A 74 3.67 -8.88 14.58
CA LEU A 74 3.98 -9.94 13.62
C LEU A 74 3.97 -9.44 12.17
N PHE A 75 3.82 -8.13 11.97
CA PHE A 75 3.91 -7.44 10.67
C PHE A 75 3.11 -8.12 9.52
N PRO A 76 1.80 -8.40 9.70
CA PRO A 76 1.06 -9.23 8.75
C PRO A 76 0.66 -8.47 7.48
N SER A 77 0.75 -9.12 6.33
CA SER A 77 0.00 -8.76 5.12
C SER A 77 -1.40 -9.40 5.19
N LYS A 78 -2.47 -8.61 5.02
CA LYS A 78 -3.86 -9.11 5.18
C LYS A 78 -4.88 -8.22 4.47
N ALA A 79 -6.01 -8.81 4.09
CA ALA A 79 -7.21 -8.10 3.64
C ALA A 79 -8.31 -8.13 4.71
N GLY A 80 -9.00 -7.00 4.87
CA GLY A 80 -10.17 -6.84 5.72
C GLY A 80 -9.90 -6.86 7.24
N GLY A 81 -10.99 -6.69 8.00
CA GLY A 81 -10.95 -6.55 9.46
C GLY A 81 -10.41 -5.18 9.90
N ILE A 82 -9.70 -5.16 11.02
CA ILE A 82 -9.05 -3.96 11.58
C ILE A 82 -7.57 -3.94 11.13
N PRO A 83 -7.01 -2.77 10.75
CA PRO A 83 -5.60 -2.66 10.43
C PRO A 83 -4.71 -2.98 11.65
N ALA A 84 -3.63 -3.71 11.40
CA ALA A 84 -2.56 -3.89 12.38
C ALA A 84 -1.59 -2.71 12.22
N TRP A 85 -1.92 -1.56 12.82
CA TRP A 85 -1.16 -0.33 12.67
C TRP A 85 0.31 -0.51 13.06
N LEU A 86 1.21 -0.18 12.12
CA LEU A 86 2.65 -0.26 12.30
C LEU A 86 3.12 0.78 13.33
N ASP A 87 2.84 2.07 13.11
CA ASP A 87 2.88 3.07 14.18
C ASP A 87 1.52 3.07 14.90
N PRO A 88 1.44 2.59 16.14
CA PRO A 88 0.17 2.44 16.84
C PRO A 88 -0.30 3.75 17.49
N VAL A 89 0.50 4.82 17.45
CA VAL A 89 0.21 6.10 18.11
C VAL A 89 -0.18 7.16 17.08
N ASN A 90 0.61 7.30 16.03
CA ASN A 90 0.47 8.37 15.03
C ASN A 90 -0.39 7.93 13.84
N LEU A 91 -1.63 7.56 14.14
CA LEU A 91 -2.60 7.19 13.10
C LEU A 91 -2.99 8.42 12.25
N PRO A 92 -3.39 8.24 10.98
CA PRO A 92 -3.99 9.32 10.20
C PRO A 92 -5.22 9.90 10.90
N THR A 93 -5.32 11.23 10.96
CA THR A 93 -6.39 11.96 11.66
C THR A 93 -7.11 12.97 10.77
N GLY A 94 -8.22 13.49 11.28
CA GLY A 94 -9.01 14.52 10.61
C GLY A 94 -9.49 14.07 9.23
N ASN A 95 -9.44 14.99 8.26
CA ASN A 95 -9.94 14.75 6.90
C ASN A 95 -9.14 13.68 6.15
N SER A 96 -7.97 13.26 6.63
CA SER A 96 -7.22 12.17 6.00
C SER A 96 -7.93 10.83 6.17
N SER A 97 -8.56 10.60 7.32
CA SER A 97 -9.32 9.38 7.62
C SER A 97 -10.69 9.28 6.94
N CYS A 98 -11.12 10.33 6.23
CA CYS A 98 -12.46 10.46 5.68
C CYS A 98 -12.48 10.45 4.14
N CYS A 99 -13.59 10.02 3.57
CA CYS A 99 -13.90 10.13 2.15
C CYS A 99 -13.96 11.60 1.76
N GLY A 100 -13.23 11.97 0.71
CA GLY A 100 -13.21 13.35 0.19
C GLY A 100 -14.56 13.80 -0.37
N PHE A 101 -15.51 12.90 -0.61
CA PHE A 101 -16.82 13.22 -1.18
C PHE A 101 -17.93 13.32 -0.13
N CYS A 102 -18.16 12.26 0.64
CA CYS A 102 -19.22 12.21 1.65
C CYS A 102 -18.76 12.59 3.06
N GLY A 103 -17.46 12.74 3.32
CA GLY A 103 -16.93 13.08 4.64
C GLY A 103 -16.92 11.92 5.65
N GLU A 104 -17.44 10.75 5.28
CA GLU A 104 -17.50 9.59 6.17
C GLU A 104 -16.14 8.91 6.35
N PRO A 105 -15.85 8.31 7.51
CA PRO A 105 -14.63 7.53 7.71
C PRO A 105 -14.46 6.45 6.65
N LEU A 106 -13.24 6.32 6.12
CA LEU A 106 -12.92 5.27 5.16
C LEU A 106 -12.81 3.91 5.86
N HIS A 107 -13.13 2.84 5.13
CA HIS A 107 -13.08 1.46 5.62
C HIS A 107 -11.76 0.82 5.21
N PHE A 108 -11.18 0.03 6.10
CA PHE A 108 -9.97 -0.73 5.83
C PHE A 108 -10.22 -1.82 4.79
N VAL A 109 -9.32 -1.94 3.81
CA VAL A 109 -9.39 -2.93 2.73
C VAL A 109 -8.25 -3.92 2.81
N LEU A 110 -7.02 -3.41 2.83
CA LEU A 110 -5.81 -4.22 2.69
C LEU A 110 -4.65 -3.55 3.41
N GLN A 111 -3.77 -4.36 3.98
CA GLN A 111 -2.42 -3.94 4.37
C GLN A 111 -1.38 -4.89 3.81
N ILE A 112 -0.25 -4.34 3.39
CA ILE A 112 0.88 -5.07 2.83
C ILE A 112 2.14 -4.66 3.59
N TYR A 113 2.79 -5.61 4.25
CA TYR A 113 4.13 -5.44 4.77
C TYR A 113 5.13 -5.64 3.63
N ALA A 114 5.90 -4.59 3.32
CA ALA A 114 6.76 -4.49 2.15
C ALA A 114 8.03 -3.72 2.54
N PRO A 115 8.92 -4.33 3.35
CA PRO A 115 10.19 -3.73 3.79
C PRO A 115 11.08 -3.42 2.58
N ILE A 116 12.04 -2.50 2.76
CA ILE A 116 13.03 -2.16 1.74
C ILE A 116 14.40 -2.32 2.38
N GLU A 117 15.14 -3.36 1.99
CA GLU A 117 16.40 -3.76 2.63
C GLU A 117 17.47 -2.65 2.54
N SER A 118 17.56 -2.00 1.38
CA SER A 118 18.49 -0.90 1.12
C SER A 118 18.15 0.41 1.84
N ASN A 119 17.00 0.48 2.53
CA ASN A 119 16.55 1.69 3.23
C ASN A 119 16.34 1.44 4.73
N ALA A 120 17.32 1.87 5.54
CA ALA A 120 17.28 1.73 6.99
C ALA A 120 16.06 2.37 7.67
N ALA A 121 15.49 3.44 7.09
CA ALA A 121 14.27 4.09 7.60
C ALA A 121 12.99 3.33 7.23
N ALA A 122 13.08 2.37 6.31
CA ALA A 122 12.00 1.53 5.79
C ALA A 122 12.13 0.07 6.20
N PHE A 123 12.97 -0.25 7.19
CA PHE A 123 13.18 -1.62 7.68
C PHE A 123 11.85 -2.31 7.98
N HIS A 124 10.94 -1.60 8.66
CA HIS A 124 9.53 -1.92 8.61
C HIS A 124 8.83 -0.93 7.70
N ARG A 125 8.15 -1.42 6.67
CA ARG A 125 7.32 -0.60 5.80
C ARG A 125 6.00 -1.31 5.56
N THR A 126 4.90 -0.58 5.78
CA THR A 126 3.55 -1.10 5.55
C THR A 126 2.75 -0.09 4.73
N LEU A 127 2.06 -0.60 3.72
CA LEU A 127 1.04 0.14 2.97
C LEU A 127 -0.33 -0.26 3.49
N PHE A 128 -1.20 0.71 3.74
CA PHE A 128 -2.58 0.51 4.16
C PHE A 128 -3.53 1.14 3.16
N MET A 129 -4.48 0.36 2.65
CA MET A 129 -5.49 0.82 1.70
C MET A 129 -6.85 0.95 2.39
N PHE A 130 -7.51 2.09 2.16
CA PHE A 130 -8.84 2.39 2.67
C PHE A 130 -9.75 2.89 1.55
N MET A 131 -11.04 2.56 1.63
CA MET A 131 -12.03 2.97 0.64
C MET A 131 -13.34 3.42 1.27
N CYS A 132 -14.06 4.29 0.56
CA CYS A 132 -15.43 4.62 0.89
C CYS A 132 -16.35 3.46 0.49
N PRO A 133 -17.26 3.00 1.36
CA PRO A 133 -18.21 1.94 1.01
C PRO A 133 -19.31 2.40 0.04
N SER A 134 -19.43 3.70 -0.24
CA SER A 134 -20.44 4.24 -1.15
C SER A 134 -20.00 4.12 -2.61
N MET A 135 -20.70 3.28 -3.40
CA MET A 135 -20.49 3.16 -4.84
C MET A 135 -20.63 4.50 -5.58
N ALA A 136 -21.53 5.37 -5.13
CA ALA A 136 -21.66 6.72 -5.70
C ALA A 136 -20.39 7.57 -5.50
N CYS A 137 -19.68 7.40 -4.38
CA CYS A 137 -18.39 8.08 -4.15
C CYS A 137 -17.29 7.48 -5.02
N LEU A 138 -17.24 6.15 -5.15
CA LEU A 138 -16.24 5.44 -5.96
C LEU A 138 -16.37 5.80 -7.45
N HIS A 139 -17.58 5.75 -8.03
CA HIS A 139 -17.80 6.15 -9.43
C HIS A 139 -17.46 7.62 -9.67
N ARG A 140 -17.78 8.50 -8.70
CA ARG A 140 -17.44 9.92 -8.81
C ARG A 140 -15.92 10.15 -8.76
N ASP A 141 -15.20 9.39 -7.95
CA ASP A 141 -13.74 9.45 -7.91
C ASP A 141 -13.13 8.98 -9.23
N GLN A 142 -13.59 7.84 -9.75
CA GLN A 142 -13.14 7.31 -11.05
C GLN A 142 -13.30 8.35 -12.16
N HIS A 143 -14.48 8.97 -12.28
CA HIS A 143 -14.72 10.03 -13.26
C HIS A 143 -13.78 11.23 -13.05
N LYS A 144 -13.50 11.62 -11.81
CA LYS A 144 -12.58 12.73 -11.49
C LYS A 144 -11.10 12.42 -11.70
N GLN A 145 -10.71 11.14 -11.71
CA GLN A 145 -9.35 10.75 -12.06
C GLN A 145 -9.09 10.93 -13.55
N TRP A 146 -10.13 10.71 -14.37
CA TRP A 146 -10.06 10.90 -15.81
C TRP A 146 -9.99 12.38 -16.22
N THR A 147 -10.65 13.27 -15.46
CA THR A 147 -10.61 14.71 -15.76
C THR A 147 -9.37 15.36 -15.14
N ARG A 148 -8.42 15.81 -15.98
CA ARG A 148 -7.23 16.59 -15.57
C ARG A 148 -7.64 17.89 -14.88
N ASN A 149 -7.86 17.85 -13.57
CA ASN A 149 -8.10 19.05 -12.76
C ASN A 149 -6.90 19.32 -11.86
N GLN A 150 -6.36 20.54 -11.97
CA GLN A 150 -5.33 21.08 -11.08
C GLN A 150 -6.00 21.59 -9.79
N GLY A 151 -5.67 20.98 -8.65
CA GLY A 151 -6.22 21.32 -7.33
C GLY A 151 -6.04 20.19 -6.31
N ASN A 152 -6.57 20.34 -5.09
CA ASN A 152 -6.54 19.28 -4.06
C ASN A 152 -7.58 18.18 -4.40
N PRO A 153 -7.17 17.00 -4.88
CA PRO A 153 -8.11 16.03 -5.42
C PRO A 153 -8.91 15.39 -4.29
N ARG A 154 -10.24 15.47 -4.39
CA ARG A 154 -11.14 14.69 -3.53
C ARG A 154 -11.02 13.22 -3.91
N ARG A 155 -10.65 12.36 -2.95
CA ARG A 155 -10.50 10.91 -3.15
C ARG A 155 -11.41 10.11 -2.22
N SER A 156 -11.96 9.04 -2.77
CA SER A 156 -12.77 8.03 -2.09
C SER A 156 -11.93 6.81 -1.69
N VAL A 157 -10.74 6.66 -2.27
CA VAL A 157 -9.74 5.65 -1.93
C VAL A 157 -8.47 6.37 -1.46
N ARG A 158 -7.84 5.86 -0.39
CA ARG A 158 -6.58 6.40 0.13
C ARG A 158 -5.63 5.27 0.48
N VAL A 159 -4.36 5.49 0.17
CA VAL A 159 -3.26 4.61 0.58
C VAL A 159 -2.36 5.39 1.53
N PHE A 160 -2.08 4.81 2.69
CA PHE A 160 -1.14 5.36 3.65
C PHE A 160 0.10 4.49 3.70
N ARG A 161 1.25 5.16 3.73
CA ARG A 161 2.55 4.53 3.94
C ARG A 161 3.01 4.80 5.36
N CYS A 162 3.36 3.76 6.09
CA CYS A 162 4.00 3.86 7.39
C CYS A 162 5.35 3.17 7.33
N GLN A 163 6.38 3.82 7.88
CA GLN A 163 7.76 3.32 7.84
C GLN A 163 8.40 3.54 9.21
N LEU A 164 9.13 2.53 9.69
CA LEU A 164 9.90 2.60 10.92
C LEU A 164 11.28 1.98 10.71
N PRO A 165 12.32 2.53 11.34
CA PRO A 165 13.63 1.88 11.41
C PRO A 165 13.60 0.61 12.28
N ARG A 166 14.62 -0.24 12.13
CA ARG A 166 14.77 -1.50 12.88
C ARG A 166 14.73 -1.29 14.39
N THR A 167 15.43 -0.26 14.87
CA THR A 167 15.40 0.16 16.27
C THR A 167 14.38 1.28 16.41
N ASN A 168 13.26 0.98 17.05
CA ASN A 168 12.17 1.91 17.29
C ASN A 168 11.52 1.66 18.65
N VAL A 169 10.62 2.54 19.07
CA VAL A 169 10.00 2.50 20.40
C VAL A 169 8.82 1.52 20.52
N PHE A 170 8.41 0.87 19.42
CA PHE A 170 7.18 0.07 19.36
C PHE A 170 7.43 -1.43 19.32
N TYR A 171 8.55 -1.86 18.72
CA TYR A 171 8.87 -3.26 18.44
C TYR A 171 10.31 -3.60 18.82
N SER A 172 10.54 -4.88 19.12
CA SER A 172 11.89 -5.44 19.29
C SER A 172 12.68 -5.38 17.98
N SER A 173 13.99 -5.18 18.06
CA SER A 173 14.89 -5.33 16.91
C SER A 173 15.21 -6.79 16.57
N GLU A 174 14.84 -7.72 17.46
CA GLU A 174 14.90 -9.16 17.26
C GLU A 174 13.58 -9.71 16.70
N PRO A 175 13.62 -10.75 15.85
CA PRO A 175 12.42 -11.32 15.26
C PRO A 175 11.50 -11.94 16.32
N PRO A 176 10.16 -11.94 16.11
CA PRO A 176 9.22 -12.56 17.02
C PRO A 176 9.51 -14.05 17.24
N SER A 177 9.40 -14.50 18.48
CA SER A 177 9.54 -15.91 18.85
C SER A 177 8.33 -16.75 18.38
N ARG A 178 8.56 -18.00 17.98
CA ARG A 178 7.49 -18.90 17.49
C ARG A 178 6.54 -19.42 18.58
N ASN A 179 6.72 -19.01 19.83
CA ASN A 179 5.94 -19.52 20.98
C ASN A 179 4.73 -18.63 21.35
N ASN A 180 4.42 -17.59 20.56
CA ASN A 180 3.33 -16.63 20.79
C ASN A 180 3.47 -15.80 22.09
N SER A 181 4.68 -15.68 22.67
CA SER A 181 4.91 -14.86 23.86
C SER A 181 5.15 -13.37 23.53
N ASP A 182 5.41 -13.06 22.27
CA ASP A 182 5.73 -11.71 21.81
C ASP A 182 4.59 -10.72 22.06
N LYS A 183 4.98 -9.53 22.51
CA LYS A 183 4.07 -8.43 22.79
C LYS A 183 4.68 -7.15 22.25
N PRO A 184 3.85 -6.19 21.79
CA PRO A 184 4.35 -4.87 21.46
C PRO A 184 4.92 -4.19 22.71
N LEU A 185 5.92 -3.33 22.53
CA LEU A 185 6.59 -2.63 23.64
C LEU A 185 5.71 -1.55 24.29
N CYS A 186 4.67 -1.10 23.59
CA CYS A 186 3.75 -0.06 24.06
C CYS A 186 2.29 -0.39 23.74
N ALA A 187 1.36 0.30 24.40
CA ALA A 187 -0.03 0.34 23.98
C ALA A 187 -0.21 1.20 22.72
N GLY A 188 -1.29 0.97 21.98
CA GLY A 188 -1.68 1.83 20.86
C GLY A 188 -2.69 2.91 21.25
N ALA A 189 -3.00 3.77 20.29
CA ALA A 189 -4.05 4.78 20.40
C ALA A 189 -5.40 4.14 20.72
N ALA A 190 -6.21 4.83 21.50
CA ALA A 190 -7.58 4.40 21.78
C ALA A 190 -8.42 4.51 20.50
N LEU A 191 -8.84 3.37 19.96
CA LEU A 191 -9.54 3.29 18.68
C LEU A 191 -11.04 3.49 18.84
N CYS A 192 -11.69 3.83 17.73
CA CYS A 192 -13.13 3.93 17.64
C CYS A 192 -13.78 2.60 18.02
N HIS A 193 -14.73 2.64 18.95
CA HIS A 193 -15.46 1.48 19.45
C HIS A 193 -16.32 0.79 18.38
N TRP A 194 -16.79 1.56 17.38
CA TRP A 194 -17.61 1.05 16.29
C TRP A 194 -16.79 0.35 15.19
N CYS A 195 -15.82 1.05 14.59
CA CYS A 195 -15.08 0.51 13.45
C CYS A 195 -13.73 -0.13 13.81
N GLY A 196 -13.24 0.08 15.03
CA GLY A 196 -11.92 -0.40 15.48
C GLY A 196 -10.72 0.15 14.71
N THR A 197 -10.91 1.05 13.73
CA THR A 197 -9.89 1.40 12.73
C THR A 197 -9.18 2.72 13.08
N TRP A 198 -9.95 3.79 13.21
CA TRP A 198 -9.44 5.14 13.41
C TRP A 198 -9.38 5.50 14.89
N LYS A 199 -8.55 6.49 15.23
CA LYS A 199 -8.50 7.03 16.59
C LYS A 199 -9.87 7.55 17.03
N GLY A 200 -10.29 7.17 18.24
CA GLY A 200 -11.54 7.59 18.83
C GLY A 200 -11.39 8.94 19.53
N ASP A 201 -11.36 10.04 18.77
CA ASP A 201 -11.18 11.38 19.34
C ASP A 201 -12.44 11.92 20.05
N LYS A 202 -13.63 11.36 19.74
CA LYS A 202 -14.90 11.74 20.37
C LYS A 202 -15.24 10.78 21.49
N ILE A 203 -15.44 11.26 22.71
CA ILE A 203 -15.83 10.42 23.87
C ILE A 203 -17.35 10.43 24.01
N CYS A 204 -17.95 9.27 24.25
CA CYS A 204 -19.40 9.13 24.46
C CYS A 204 -19.87 10.04 25.59
N GLY A 205 -20.83 10.93 25.28
CA GLY A 205 -21.40 11.86 26.25
C GLY A 205 -22.08 11.19 27.44
N GLY A 206 -22.73 10.04 27.23
CA GLY A 206 -23.45 9.27 28.26
C GLY A 206 -22.53 8.39 29.11
N CYS A 207 -21.88 7.38 28.51
CA CYS A 207 -21.10 6.41 29.28
C CYS A 207 -19.68 6.86 29.65
N LYS A 208 -19.15 7.90 29.00
CA LYS A 208 -17.78 8.44 29.15
C LYS A 208 -16.63 7.43 28.92
N LYS A 209 -16.93 6.21 28.48
CA LYS A 209 -15.96 5.12 28.25
C LYS A 209 -15.70 4.88 26.77
N SER A 210 -16.77 4.74 25.97
CA SER A 210 -16.66 4.47 24.54
C SER A 210 -16.16 5.70 23.78
N ARG A 211 -15.37 5.45 22.73
CA ARG A 211 -14.78 6.49 21.88
C ARG A 211 -15.15 6.27 20.42
N TYR A 212 -15.27 7.34 19.64
CA TYR A 212 -15.69 7.29 18.24
C TYR A 212 -14.87 8.23 17.36
N CYS A 213 -14.59 7.81 16.13
CA CYS A 213 -13.87 8.66 15.17
C CYS A 213 -14.82 9.67 14.48
N SER A 214 -16.10 9.35 14.34
CA SER A 214 -17.12 10.24 13.78
C SER A 214 -18.42 10.21 14.59
N GLU A 215 -19.22 11.26 14.45
CA GLU A 215 -20.56 11.33 15.03
C GLU A 215 -21.47 10.24 14.47
N LYS A 216 -21.34 9.92 13.17
CA LYS A 216 -22.08 8.81 12.56
C LYS A 216 -21.75 7.47 13.22
N HIS A 217 -20.46 7.19 13.45
CA HIS A 217 -20.07 5.95 14.14
C HIS A 217 -20.59 5.89 15.58
N GLN A 218 -20.69 7.03 16.26
CA GLN A 218 -21.36 7.11 17.56
C GLN A 218 -22.86 6.83 17.43
N GLY A 219 -23.56 7.49 16.50
CA GLY A 219 -24.99 7.31 16.28
C GLY A 219 -25.38 5.89 15.87
N THR A 220 -24.63 5.27 14.95
CA THR A 220 -24.86 3.89 14.53
C THR A 220 -24.63 2.90 15.66
N ALA A 221 -23.57 3.07 16.46
CA ALA A 221 -23.32 2.21 17.61
C ALA A 221 -24.46 2.30 18.66
N LEU A 222 -24.99 3.50 18.89
CA LEU A 222 -26.12 3.70 19.81
C LEU A 222 -27.41 3.05 19.28
N ALA A 223 -27.69 3.17 17.98
CA ALA A 223 -28.89 2.61 17.35
C ALA A 223 -28.92 1.07 17.35
N LEU A 224 -27.77 0.41 17.45
CA LEU A 224 -27.70 -1.06 17.52
C LEU A 224 -27.85 -1.61 18.94
N TRP A 225 -27.82 -0.74 19.95
CA TRP A 225 -27.95 -1.09 21.37
C TRP A 225 -29.29 -0.64 21.96
N SER A 226 -30.15 -0.01 21.15
CA SER A 226 -31.55 0.33 21.46
C SER A 226 -32.48 -0.69 20.84
#